data_AF-A0A971NGS3-F1
#
_entry.id   AF-A0A971NGS3-F1
#
_cell.length_a   1.000
_cell.length_b   1.000
_cell.length_c   1.000
_cell.angle_alpha   90.00
_cell.angle_beta   90.00
_cell.angle_gamma   90.00
#
_symmetry.space_group_name_H-M   'P 1'
#
loop_
_entity.id
_entity.type
_entity.pdbx_description
1 polymer ?
#
loop_
_entity_poly.entity_id
_entity_poly.type
_entity_poly.pdbx_seq_one_letter_code
_entity_poly.pdbx_strand_id
1 'polypeptide(L)' 'MEKKSEADWAYTIIEEKGGPVFYRDLIEEIIERMNKPKDAKTMASIYTRINIDNRLNHIGEGYWVLREE' A
#
# COMPACT_ATOMS: atom_id res chain seq x y z
N MET A 1 12.56 8.74 15.23
CA MET A 1 11.42 8.02 14.63
C MET A 1 11.89 7.46 13.30
N GLU A 2 11.74 6.16 13.10
CA GLU A 2 12.11 5.50 11.84
C GLU A 2 11.11 5.89 10.74
N LYS A 3 11.59 6.10 9.51
CA LYS A 3 10.73 6.49 8.39
C LYS A 3 9.96 5.25 7.91
N LYS A 4 8.62 5.31 7.92
CA LYS A 4 7.75 4.24 7.39
C LYS A 4 8.11 3.91 5.93
N SER A 5 8.21 2.63 5.62
CA SER A 5 8.33 2.13 4.24
C SER A 5 7.00 2.20 3.48
N GLU A 6 7.00 1.87 2.19
CA GLU A 6 5.77 1.79 1.38
C GLU A 6 4.77 0.79 1.96
N ALA A 7 5.26 -0.36 2.44
CA ALA A 7 4.41 -1.39 3.00
C ALA A 7 3.87 -1.02 4.39
N ASP A 8 4.65 -0.30 5.20
CA ASP A 8 4.16 0.22 6.48
C ASP A 8 3.05 1.26 6.28
N TRP A 9 3.15 2.08 5.23
CA TRP A 9 2.07 2.97 4.85
C TRP A 9 0.86 2.22 4.32
N ALA A 10 1.05 1.19 3.49
CA ALA A 10 -0.06 0.36 3.01
C ALA A 10 -0.82 -0.30 4.17
N TYR A 11 -0.11 -0.88 5.14
CA TYR A 11 -0.70 -1.43 6.36
C TYR A 11 -1.53 -0.36 7.09
N THR A 12 -0.91 0.79 7.36
CA THR A 12 -1.55 1.89 8.09
C THR A 12 -2.84 2.35 7.39
N ILE A 13 -2.80 2.52 6.06
CA ILE A 13 -3.95 3.00 5.29
C ILE A 13 -5.10 1.98 5.32
N ILE A 14 -4.81 0.69 5.12
CA ILE A 14 -5.84 -0.36 5.13
C ILE A 14 -6.45 -0.47 6.53
N GLU A 15 -5.65 -0.38 7.58
CA GLU A 15 -6.11 -0.33 8.97
C GLU A 15 -7.03 0.87 9.23
N GLU A 16 -6.62 2.07 8.82
CA GLU A 16 -7.41 3.30 8.96
C GLU A 16 -8.73 3.28 8.17
N LYS A 17 -8.76 2.61 7.00
CA LYS A 17 -9.99 2.46 6.18
C LYS A 17 -10.92 1.38 6.73
N GLY A 18 -10.42 0.46 7.57
CA GLY A 18 -11.20 -0.62 8.18
C GLY A 18 -11.66 -1.70 7.20
N GLY A 19 -11.02 -1.86 6.04
CA GLY A 19 -11.45 -2.82 5.03
C GLY A 19 -10.61 -2.83 3.76
N PRO A 20 -11.04 -3.60 2.74
CA PRO A 20 -10.32 -3.72 1.48
C PRO A 20 -10.15 -2.37 0.78
N VAL A 21 -8.94 -2.10 0.29
CA VAL A 21 -8.61 -0.87 -0.42
C VAL A 21 -8.23 -1.20 -1.86
N PHE A 22 -8.83 -0.48 -2.82
CA PHE A 22 -8.52 -0.65 -4.24
C PHE A 22 -7.08 -0.17 -4.53
N TYR A 23 -6.38 -0.89 -5.40
CA TYR A 23 -4.93 -0.74 -5.60
C TYR A 23 -4.52 0.66 -5.99
N ARG A 24 -5.31 1.31 -6.85
CA ARG A 24 -5.00 2.65 -7.33
C ARG A 24 -5.12 3.66 -6.19
N ASP A 25 -6.17 3.57 -5.41
CA ASP A 25 -6.42 4.46 -4.27
C ASP A 25 -5.34 4.27 -3.21
N LEU A 26 -4.98 3.01 -2.92
CA LEU A 26 -3.90 2.67 -1.99
C LEU A 26 -2.55 3.25 -2.43
N ILE A 27 -2.17 3.04 -3.69
CA ILE A 27 -0.87 3.50 -4.21
C ILE A 27 -0.82 5.03 -4.26
N GLU A 28 -1.88 5.68 -4.71
CA GLU A 28 -1.94 7.15 -4.77
C GLU A 28 -1.84 7.77 -3.38
N GLU A 29 -2.54 7.22 -2.39
CA GLU A 29 -2.47 7.69 -1.01
C GLU A 29 -1.07 7.48 -0.39
N ILE A 30 -0.39 6.37 -0.72
CA ILE A 30 1.02 6.15 -0.29
C ILE A 30 1.95 7.19 -0.92
N ILE A 31 1.79 7.48 -2.21
CA ILE A 31 2.60 8.51 -2.92
C ILE A 31 2.46 9.86 -2.22
N GLU A 32 1.22 10.24 -1.88
CA GLU A 32 0.91 11.49 -1.16
C GLU A 32 1.54 11.50 0.23
N ARG A 33 1.32 10.47 1.07
CA ARG A 33 1.89 10.41 2.43
C ARG A 33 3.41 10.38 2.45
N MET A 34 4.06 9.82 1.42
CA MET A 34 5.51 9.78 1.30
C MET A 34 6.10 11.02 0.61
N ASN A 35 5.26 11.93 0.09
CA ASN A 35 5.65 13.06 -0.74
C ASN A 35 6.57 12.65 -1.91
N LYS A 36 6.15 11.63 -2.67
CA LYS A 36 6.86 11.09 -3.85
C LYS A 36 6.22 11.59 -5.16
N PRO A 37 6.96 11.57 -6.29
CA PRO A 37 6.37 11.89 -7.59
C PRO A 37 5.34 10.83 -8.03
N LYS A 38 4.22 11.28 -8.62
CA LYS A 38 3.20 10.40 -9.21
C LYS A 38 3.62 10.00 -10.63
N ASP A 39 4.61 9.12 -10.72
CA ASP A 39 5.11 8.56 -11.98
C ASP A 39 5.06 7.02 -11.99
N ALA A 40 5.13 6.44 -13.19
CA ALA A 40 5.00 4.99 -13.38
C ALA A 40 6.08 4.18 -12.63
N LYS A 41 7.29 4.73 -12.49
CA LYS A 41 8.40 4.07 -11.78
C LYS A 41 8.10 4.00 -10.29
N THR A 42 7.61 5.08 -9.71
CA THR A 42 7.22 5.18 -8.30
C THR A 42 6.05 4.25 -8.00
N MET A 43 5.01 4.25 -8.85
CA MET A 43 3.88 3.35 -8.72
C MET A 43 4.31 1.87 -8.78
N ALA A 44 5.14 1.49 -9.74
CA ALA A 44 5.64 0.11 -9.86
C ALA A 44 6.50 -0.31 -8.65
N SER A 45 7.32 0.60 -8.13
CA SER A 45 8.10 0.37 -6.91
C SER A 45 7.21 0.12 -5.70
N ILE A 46 6.18 0.95 -5.50
CA ILE A 46 5.23 0.80 -4.38
C ILE A 46 4.47 -0.52 -4.52
N TYR A 47 3.92 -0.79 -5.71
CA TYR A 47 3.22 -2.04 -6.01
C TYR A 47 4.08 -3.26 -5.65
N THR A 48 5.35 -3.26 -6.07
CA THR A 48 6.28 -4.37 -5.77
C THR A 48 6.51 -4.53 -4.26
N ARG A 49 6.75 -3.42 -3.55
CA ARG A 49 7.01 -3.44 -2.10
C ARG A 49 5.82 -3.95 -1.29
N ILE A 50 4.60 -3.60 -1.70
CA ILE A 50 3.36 -4.10 -1.09
C ILE A 50 3.21 -5.61 -1.35
N ASN A 51 3.47 -6.08 -2.58
CA ASN A 51 3.27 -7.49 -2.95
C ASN A 51 4.23 -8.46 -2.26
N ILE A 52 5.39 -8.01 -1.80
CA ILE A 52 6.36 -8.85 -1.08
C ILE A 52 6.19 -8.80 0.45
N ASP A 53 5.33 -7.93 0.97
CA ASP A 53 5.08 -7.81 2.40
C ASP A 53 4.05 -8.87 2.85
N ASN A 54 4.44 -9.71 3.81
CA ASN A 54 3.64 -10.85 4.26
C ASN A 54 2.42 -10.45 5.10
N ARG A 55 2.35 -9.21 5.60
CA ARG A 55 1.21 -8.68 6.35
C ARG A 55 0.05 -8.27 5.44
N LEU A 56 0.30 -8.17 4.14
CA LEU A 56 -0.65 -7.68 3.15
C LEU A 56 -1.08 -8.83 2.24
N ASN A 57 -2.33 -8.83 1.83
CA ASN A 57 -2.86 -9.83 0.91
C ASN A 57 -3.62 -9.17 -0.25
N HIS A 58 -3.34 -9.61 -1.48
CA HIS A 58 -4.10 -9.20 -2.65
C HIS A 58 -5.21 -10.22 -2.90
N ILE A 59 -6.47 -9.82 -2.75
CA ILE A 59 -7.62 -10.74 -2.75
C ILE A 59 -8.30 -10.88 -4.12
N GLY A 60 -7.70 -10.34 -5.18
CA GLY A 60 -8.30 -10.29 -6.52
C GLY A 60 -9.02 -8.97 -6.78
N GLU A 61 -9.46 -8.76 -8.03
CA GLU A 61 -10.18 -7.54 -8.48
C GLU A 61 -9.44 -6.21 -8.19
N GLY A 62 -8.14 -6.27 -7.89
CA GLY A 62 -7.34 -5.10 -7.54
C GLY A 62 -7.51 -4.63 -6.10
N TYR A 63 -7.92 -5.48 -5.15
CA TYR A 63 -8.07 -5.10 -3.75
C TYR A 63 -6.98 -5.68 -2.85
N TRP A 64 -6.50 -4.84 -1.92
CA TRP A 64 -5.59 -5.22 -0.85
C TRP A 64 -6.30 -5.21 0.51
N VAL A 65 -5.96 -6.18 1.35
CA VAL A 65 -6.39 -6.31 2.74
C VAL A 65 -5.20 -6.60 3.66
N LEU A 66 -5.38 -6.42 4.96
CA LEU A 66 -4.48 -6.98 5.95
C LEU A 66 -4.67 -8.49 6.00
N ARG A 67 -3.58 -9.24 6.14
CA ARG A 67 -3.62 -10.66 6.43
C ARG A 67 -4.04 -10.83 7.89
N GLU A 68 -5.05 -11.65 8.15
CA GLU A 68 -5.41 -12.06 9.52
C GLU A 68 -4.25 -12.88 10.11
N GLU A 69 -3.96 -12.67 11.41
CA GLU A 69 -2.94 -13.45 12.14
C GLU A 69 -3.28 -14.94 12.23
#